data_AF-A0A327KPJ2-F1
#
_entry.id   AF-A0A327KPJ2-F1
#
_cell.length_a   1.000
_cell.length_b   1.000
_cell.length_c   1.000
_cell.angle_alpha   90.00
_cell.angle_beta   90.00
_cell.angle_gamma   90.00
#
_symmetry.space_group_name_H-M   'P 1'
#
loop_
_entity.id
_entity.type
_entity.pdbx_description
1 polymer ?
#
loop_
_entity_poly.entity_id
_entity_poly.type
_entity_poly.pdbx_seq_one_letter_code
_entity_poly.pdbx_strand_id
1 'polypeptide(L)' 'MTRLKFDHDRPVAAQAKAMMEIFGTRAYGVARRMQRRNFRKAERARYWAAVARAIRHARTVERTRASAGAIA' A
#
# COMPACT_ATOMS: atom_id res chain seq x y z
N MET A 1 3.21 -21.73 8.58
CA MET A 1 3.65 -20.37 8.17
C MET A 1 3.18 -20.10 6.75
N THR A 2 2.08 -19.38 6.59
CA THR A 2 1.50 -19.05 5.27
C THR A 2 2.42 -18.06 4.56
N ARG A 3 3.17 -18.52 3.57
CA ARG A 3 4.04 -17.68 2.73
C ARG A 3 3.14 -16.74 1.95
N LEU A 4 2.97 -15.50 2.43
CA LEU A 4 2.20 -14.47 1.71
C LEU A 4 2.86 -14.28 0.33
N LYS A 5 2.28 -14.88 -0.70
CA LYS A 5 2.64 -14.61 -2.09
C LYS A 5 2.05 -13.25 -2.43
N PHE A 6 2.91 -12.25 -2.41
CA PHE A 6 2.60 -10.92 -2.94
C PHE A 6 2.69 -11.00 -4.47
N ASP A 7 1.70 -11.63 -5.08
CA ASP A 7 1.54 -11.62 -6.53
C ASP A 7 0.91 -10.29 -6.97
N HIS A 8 1.36 -9.83 -8.14
CA HIS A 8 0.95 -8.59 -8.76
C HIS A 8 -0.40 -8.72 -9.50
N ASP A 9 -0.99 -9.91 -9.43
CA ASP A 9 -2.33 -10.24 -9.97
C ASP A 9 -3.45 -9.87 -9.00
N ARG A 10 -3.12 -9.58 -7.73
CA ARG A 10 -4.12 -9.11 -6.76
C ARG A 10 -4.51 -7.66 -7.09
N PRO A 11 -5.79 -7.27 -6.94
CA PRO A 11 -6.17 -5.86 -7.07
C PRO A 11 -5.38 -4.95 -6.12
N VAL A 12 -4.92 -3.81 -6.64
CA VAL A 12 -4.07 -2.83 -5.91
C VAL A 12 -4.69 -2.41 -4.57
N ALA A 13 -6.00 -2.17 -4.54
CA ALA A 13 -6.72 -1.77 -3.34
C ALA A 13 -6.71 -2.87 -2.26
N ALA A 14 -6.98 -4.12 -2.66
CA ALA A 14 -6.95 -5.27 -1.74
C ALA A 14 -5.53 -5.50 -1.20
N GLN A 15 -4.51 -5.35 -2.05
CA GLN A 15 -3.13 -5.47 -1.62
C GLN A 15 -2.72 -4.34 -0.66
N ALA A 16 -3.13 -3.09 -0.95
CA ALA A 16 -2.89 -1.94 -0.08
C ALA A 16 -3.54 -2.13 1.29
N LYS A 17 -4.80 -2.57 1.33
CA LYS A 17 -5.53 -2.87 2.58
C LYS A 17 -4.79 -3.93 3.41
N ALA A 18 -4.47 -5.08 2.80
CA ALA A 18 -3.72 -6.14 3.47
C ALA A 18 -2.35 -5.67 3.99
N MET A 19 -1.66 -4.81 3.25
CA MET A 19 -0.38 -4.25 3.73
C MET A 19 -0.56 -3.29 4.91
N MET A 20 -1.63 -2.50 4.93
CA MET A 20 -1.94 -1.63 6.07
C MET A 20 -2.32 -2.46 7.31
N GLU A 21 -3.07 -3.55 7.14
CA GLU A 21 -3.41 -4.48 8.22
C GLU A 21 -2.18 -5.19 8.79
N ILE A 22 -1.29 -5.70 7.93
CA ILE A 22 -0.12 -6.50 8.36
C ILE A 22 1.03 -5.61 8.87
N PHE A 23 1.31 -4.49 8.19
CA PHE A 23 2.48 -3.66 8.46
C PHE A 23 2.17 -2.31 9.07
N GLY A 24 0.89 -1.94 9.22
CA GLY A 24 0.46 -0.67 9.82
C GLY A 24 1.13 0.54 9.18
N THR A 25 1.78 1.36 10.00
CA THR A 25 2.49 2.58 9.58
C THR A 25 3.64 2.32 8.59
N ARG A 26 4.21 1.11 8.59
CA ARG A 26 5.33 0.75 7.70
C ARG A 26 4.90 0.34 6.28
N ALA A 27 3.61 0.11 6.04
CA ALA A 27 3.06 -0.40 4.78
C ALA A 27 3.57 0.36 3.53
N TYR A 28 3.55 1.69 3.55
CA TYR A 28 4.06 2.53 2.45
C TYR A 28 5.53 2.27 2.14
N GLY A 29 6.38 2.22 3.18
CA GLY A 29 7.81 1.97 3.03
C GLY A 29 8.10 0.58 2.48
N VAL A 30 7.32 -0.43 2.89
CA VAL A 30 7.42 -1.80 2.36
C VAL A 30 7.04 -1.83 0.87
N ALA A 31 5.95 -1.17 0.47
CA ALA A 31 5.54 -1.10 -0.94
C ALA A 31 6.61 -0.41 -1.81
N ARG A 32 7.20 0.69 -1.33
CA ARG A 32 8.33 1.36 -2.01
C ARG A 32 9.58 0.50 -2.09
N ARG A 33 9.88 -0.29 -1.05
CA ARG A 33 10.99 -1.26 -1.08
C ARG A 33 10.75 -2.34 -2.12
N MET A 34 9.52 -2.84 -2.25
CA MET A 34 9.16 -3.83 -3.27
C MET A 34 9.22 -3.24 -4.68
N GLN A 35 8.80 -2.00 -4.88
CA GLN A 35 9.00 -1.29 -6.14
C GLN A 35 10.48 -1.24 -6.52
N ARG A 36 11.36 -0.83 -5.60
CA ARG A 36 12.82 -0.76 -5.85
C ARG A 36 13.42 -2.11 -6.15
N ARG A 37 13.02 -3.17 -5.44
CA ARG A 37 13.49 -4.55 -5.70
C ARG A 37 13.08 -5.06 -7.07
N ASN A 38 11.95 -4.61 -7.59
CA ASN A 38 11.43 -5.02 -8.89
C ASN A 38 11.79 -4.04 -10.03
N PHE A 39 12.79 -3.16 -9.87
CA PHE A 39 13.10 -2.13 -10.87
C PHE A 39 13.37 -2.67 -12.28
N ARG A 40 13.95 -3.88 -12.39
CA ARG A 40 14.19 -4.56 -13.68
C ARG A 40 12.93 -5.18 -14.31
N LYS A 41 11.82 -5.24 -13.58
CA LYS A 41 10.53 -5.79 -14.02
C LYS A 41 9.49 -4.67 -14.01
N ALA A 42 9.38 -3.95 -15.12
CA ALA A 42 8.61 -2.71 -15.24
C ALA A 42 7.16 -2.85 -14.74
N GLU A 43 6.45 -3.92 -15.10
CA GLU A 43 5.07 -4.17 -14.66
C GLU A 43 4.95 -4.32 -13.15
N ARG A 44 5.82 -5.12 -12.53
CA ARG A 44 5.84 -5.29 -11.07
C ARG A 44 6.22 -4.00 -10.37
N ALA A 45 7.18 -3.24 -10.89
CA ALA A 45 7.54 -1.95 -10.35
C ALA A 45 6.35 -0.96 -10.41
N ARG A 46 5.62 -0.92 -11.53
CA ARG A 46 4.40 -0.10 -11.69
C ARG A 46 3.30 -0.54 -10.71
N TYR A 47 3.08 -1.84 -10.56
CA TYR A 47 2.13 -2.39 -9.58
C TYR A 47 2.45 -1.93 -8.15
N TRP A 48 3.69 -2.11 -7.70
CA TRP A 48 4.11 -1.68 -6.36
C TRP A 48 4.07 -0.16 -6.17
N ALA A 49 4.32 0.61 -7.23
CA ALA A 49 4.13 2.06 -7.22
C ALA A 49 2.65 2.42 -7.00
N ALA A 50 1.72 1.74 -7.68
CA ALA A 50 0.29 1.92 -7.51
C ALA A 50 -0.17 1.56 -6.09
N VAL A 51 0.31 0.44 -5.53
CA VAL A 51 0.03 0.04 -4.14
C VAL A 51 0.52 1.11 -3.15
N ALA A 52 1.74 1.64 -3.33
CA ALA A 52 2.26 2.70 -2.48
C ALA A 52 1.40 3.98 -2.54
N ARG A 53 0.91 4.35 -3.74
CA ARG A 53 -0.01 5.49 -3.92
C ARG A 53 -1.34 5.25 -3.22
N ALA A 54 -1.93 4.06 -3.36
CA ALA A 54 -3.17 3.69 -2.69
C ALA A 54 -3.06 3.78 -1.15
N ILE A 55 -1.97 3.27 -0.58
CA ILE A 55 -1.70 3.38 0.87
C ILE A 55 -1.60 4.85 1.31
N ARG A 56 -0.86 5.68 0.55
CA ARG A 56 -0.72 7.11 0.87
C ARG A 56 -2.07 7.83 0.81
N HIS A 57 -2.88 7.53 -0.19
CA HIS A 57 -4.20 8.13 -0.37
C HIS A 57 -5.14 7.71 0.78
N ALA A 58 -5.24 6.42 1.08
CA ALA A 58 -6.08 5.90 2.18
C ALA A 58 -5.77 6.61 3.51
N ARG A 59 -4.49 6.76 3.86
CA ARG A 59 -4.07 7.50 5.07
C ARG A 59 -4.45 8.97 5.05
N THR A 60 -4.40 9.60 3.88
CA THR A 60 -4.77 11.02 3.74
C THR A 60 -6.28 11.19 3.95
N VAL A 61 -7.08 10.28 3.39
CA VAL A 61 -8.53 10.24 3.57
C VAL A 61 -8.90 9.98 5.03
N GLU A 62 -8.28 8.98 5.68
CA GLU A 62 -8.49 8.68 7.10
C GLU A 62 -8.15 9.88 7.99
N ARG A 63 -7.00 10.53 7.73
CA ARG A 63 -6.60 11.73 8.47
C ARG A 63 -7.59 12.88 8.28
N THR A 64 -8.06 13.10 7.04
CA THR A 64 -9.04 14.15 6.74
C THR A 64 -10.36 13.89 7.45
N ARG A 65 -10.83 12.63 7.49
CA ARG A 65 -12.05 12.24 8.20
C ARG A 65 -11.91 12.41 9.72
N ALA A 66 -10.77 12.03 10.29
CA ALA A 66 -10.48 12.25 11.71
C ALA A 66 -10.45 13.75 12.06
N SER A 67 -9.87 14.59 11.20
CA SER A 67 -9.87 16.04 11.40
C SER A 67 -11.25 16.67 11.23
N ALA A 68 -12.05 16.21 10.26
CA ALA A 68 -13.42 16.73 10.04
C ALA A 68 -14.37 16.36 11.18
N GLY A 69 -14.22 15.18 11.79
CA GLY A 69 -15.01 14.76 12.95
C GLY A 69 -14.57 15.40 14.28
N ALA A 70 -13.40 16.05 14.32
CA ALA A 70 -12.89 16.73 15.52
C ALA A 70 -13.35 18.20 15.63
N ILE A 71 -14.04 18.73 14.61
CA ILE A 71 -14.51 20.12 14.53
C ILE A 71 -16.05 20.19 14.68
N ALA A 72 -16.74 19.05 14.83
CA ALA A 72 -18.17 18.96 15.09
C ALA A 72 -18.44 18.74 16.58
#